data_AF-A0A847WU55-F1
#
_entry.id   AF-A0A847WU55-F1
#
_cell.length_a   1.000
_cell.length_b   1.000
_cell.length_c   1.000
_cell.angle_alpha   90.00
_cell.angle_beta   90.00
_cell.angle_gamma   90.00
#
_symmetry.space_group_name_H-M   'P 1'
#
loop_
_entity.id
_entity.type
_entity.pdbx_description
1 polymer ?
#
loop_
_entity_poly.entity_id
_entity_poly.type
_entity_poly.pdbx_seq_one_letter_code
_entity_poly.pdbx_strand_id
1 'polypeptide(L)'
;MLNTNLASEISNTKIELNKLAYDYDFKRIFIKNYSNQDIFSNWLKYRSRSGQVDCDASLLATVLLYELWDFDGNIECQVDSKYKYEIVTEEFNLRGDSMTSLYTTFKKYVQLKHPDILVNNHVPNHEKMGGTNTEKWIKFFKDNKDYISVSEDMKEFMLLYNTVGNMLPVPIIPGVKCSSFNSSRSNCGKFDYADLMLVAIFNWYVKNDLNTRSFDHTDDSDLKKLLQSNKYAIYICKKWLVHFKNWDNFVERNYLQAFIKGDSRPMMLWSNHSFENPIPKSLEEIKEFLRNVNKMIEERGMSMIKVISD
;
A
#
# COMPACT_ATOMS: atom_id res chain seq x y z
N MET A 1 -17.78 -25.29 -15.86
CA MET A 1 -16.42 -25.89 -15.90
C MET A 1 -15.33 -24.80 -15.74
N LEU A 2 -15.45 -23.89 -14.76
CA LEU A 2 -14.48 -22.78 -14.56
C LEU A 2 -13.88 -22.69 -13.13
N ASN A 3 -14.32 -23.53 -12.17
CA ASN A 3 -13.84 -23.44 -10.77
C ASN A 3 -12.78 -24.48 -10.36
N THR A 4 -12.46 -25.47 -11.20
CA THR A 4 -11.49 -26.52 -10.83
C THR A 4 -10.03 -26.07 -10.94
N ASN A 5 -9.72 -25.03 -11.73
CA ASN A 5 -8.34 -24.54 -11.88
C ASN A 5 -7.93 -23.60 -10.73
N LEU A 6 -8.76 -22.62 -10.37
CA LEU A 6 -8.41 -21.65 -9.32
C LEU A 6 -8.27 -22.28 -7.94
N ALA A 7 -9.13 -23.23 -7.57
CA ALA A 7 -9.01 -23.94 -6.29
C ALA A 7 -7.68 -24.71 -6.19
N SER A 8 -7.23 -25.32 -7.29
CA SER A 8 -5.92 -25.99 -7.38
C SER A 8 -4.77 -24.98 -7.28
N GLU A 9 -4.87 -23.85 -7.99
CA GLU A 9 -3.88 -22.76 -7.92
C GLU A 9 -3.75 -22.20 -6.50
N ILE A 10 -4.87 -21.96 -5.80
CA ILE A 10 -4.89 -21.52 -4.40
C ILE A 10 -4.21 -22.57 -3.52
N SER A 11 -4.58 -23.85 -3.64
CA SER A 11 -3.97 -24.93 -2.85
C SER A 11 -2.46 -25.00 -3.06
N ASN A 12 -1.97 -24.89 -4.29
CA ASN A 12 -0.54 -24.86 -4.57
C ASN A 12 0.13 -23.60 -4.00
N THR A 13 -0.54 -22.45 -4.09
CA THR A 13 -0.04 -21.17 -3.54
C THR A 13 0.09 -21.23 -2.03
N LYS A 14 -0.82 -21.90 -1.32
CA LYS A 14 -0.70 -22.12 0.14
C LYS A 14 0.57 -22.91 0.51
N ILE A 15 0.97 -23.88 -0.32
CA ILE A 15 2.22 -24.63 -0.12
C ILE A 15 3.44 -23.73 -0.32
N GLU A 16 3.39 -22.81 -1.29
CA GLU A 16 4.44 -21.81 -1.52
C GLU A 16 4.53 -20.79 -0.38
N LEU A 17 3.38 -20.42 0.21
CA LEU A 17 3.29 -19.46 1.29
C LEU A 17 4.14 -19.86 2.51
N ASN A 18 4.19 -21.16 2.84
CA ASN A 18 5.00 -21.69 3.96
C ASN A 18 6.52 -21.54 3.76
N LYS A 19 6.95 -21.12 2.56
CA LYS A 19 8.37 -20.87 2.23
C LYS A 19 8.65 -19.37 2.04
N LEU A 20 7.65 -18.52 2.27
CA LEU A 20 7.74 -17.09 2.04
C LEU A 20 8.59 -16.43 3.12
N ALA A 21 9.62 -15.70 2.72
CA ALA A 21 10.39 -14.85 3.63
C ALA A 21 9.76 -13.45 3.72
N TYR A 22 10.02 -12.73 4.82
CA TYR A 22 9.46 -11.39 5.04
C TYR A 22 9.91 -10.37 3.98
N ASP A 23 11.10 -10.57 3.45
CA ASP A 23 11.74 -9.74 2.42
C ASP A 23 11.44 -10.22 1.00
N TYR A 24 10.50 -11.18 0.83
CA TYR A 24 10.09 -11.62 -0.49
C TYR A 24 9.46 -10.45 -1.26
N ASP A 25 10.18 -9.99 -2.27
CA ASP A 25 9.71 -8.95 -3.18
C ASP A 25 8.75 -9.53 -4.24
N PHE A 26 7.46 -9.23 -4.11
CA PHE A 26 6.41 -9.70 -5.01
C PHE A 26 6.60 -9.24 -6.47
N LYS A 27 7.46 -8.27 -6.75
CA LYS A 27 7.86 -7.92 -8.13
C LYS A 27 8.47 -9.11 -8.88
N ARG A 28 9.05 -10.09 -8.16
CA ARG A 28 9.62 -11.33 -8.70
C ARG A 28 8.63 -12.15 -9.52
N ILE A 29 7.34 -12.08 -9.17
CA ILE A 29 6.26 -12.77 -9.90
C ILE A 29 6.17 -12.27 -11.35
N PHE A 30 6.47 -11.00 -11.59
CA PHE A 30 6.22 -10.33 -12.87
C PHE A 30 7.50 -9.95 -13.64
N ILE A 31 8.69 -10.08 -13.05
CA ILE A 31 9.94 -9.67 -13.70
C ILE A 31 10.76 -10.91 -14.06
N LYS A 32 10.99 -11.10 -15.36
CA LYS A 32 11.98 -12.07 -15.86
C LYS A 32 13.39 -11.62 -15.46
N ASN A 33 14.24 -12.55 -15.03
CA ASN A 33 15.62 -12.29 -14.61
C ASN A 33 15.71 -11.25 -13.47
N TYR A 34 14.79 -11.33 -12.50
CA TYR A 34 14.84 -10.50 -11.30
C TYR A 34 16.17 -10.72 -10.56
N SER A 35 16.84 -9.63 -10.17
CA SER A 35 18.10 -9.66 -9.41
C SER A 35 18.10 -8.65 -8.26
N ASN A 36 18.45 -9.08 -7.06
CA ASN A 36 18.59 -8.21 -5.89
C ASN A 36 19.70 -7.14 -6.05
N GLN A 37 20.56 -7.25 -7.06
CA GLN A 37 21.62 -6.28 -7.33
C GLN A 37 21.15 -5.09 -8.20
N ASP A 38 20.04 -5.24 -8.94
CA ASP A 38 19.55 -4.25 -9.91
C ASP A 38 18.19 -3.65 -9.48
N ILE A 39 18.13 -3.22 -8.22
CA ILE A 39 16.91 -2.82 -7.49
C ILE A 39 16.13 -1.74 -8.25
N PHE A 40 16.82 -0.66 -8.65
CA PHE A 40 16.17 0.45 -9.32
C PHE A 40 15.59 0.04 -10.69
N SER A 41 16.30 -0.79 -11.45
CA SER A 41 15.74 -1.30 -12.71
C SER A 41 14.60 -2.27 -12.49
N ASN A 42 14.63 -3.11 -11.45
CA ASN A 42 13.51 -3.99 -11.14
C ASN A 42 12.26 -3.16 -10.87
N TRP A 43 12.38 -2.11 -10.08
CA TRP A 43 11.26 -1.18 -9.87
C TRP A 43 10.77 -0.57 -11.19
N LEU A 44 11.67 -0.07 -12.06
CA LEU A 44 11.28 0.50 -13.36
C LEU A 44 10.64 -0.54 -14.31
N LYS A 45 11.12 -1.79 -14.31
CA LYS A 45 10.56 -2.91 -15.06
C LYS A 45 9.15 -3.22 -14.55
N TYR A 46 8.96 -3.34 -13.24
CA TYR A 46 7.63 -3.51 -12.63
C TYR A 46 6.69 -2.37 -13.03
N ARG A 47 7.11 -1.11 -12.86
CA ARG A 47 6.29 0.07 -13.19
C ARG A 47 5.94 0.16 -14.68
N SER A 48 6.75 -0.40 -15.57
CA SER A 48 6.39 -0.47 -16.99
C SER A 48 5.25 -1.43 -17.32
N ARG A 49 4.87 -2.29 -16.37
CA ARG A 49 3.73 -3.20 -16.45
C ARG A 49 2.53 -2.71 -15.61
N SER A 50 2.65 -1.54 -14.98
CA SER A 50 1.59 -0.98 -14.12
C SER A 50 0.31 -0.80 -14.92
N GLY A 51 -0.80 -1.31 -14.40
CA GLY A 51 -2.10 -1.35 -15.08
C GLY A 51 -2.48 -2.75 -15.59
N GLN A 52 -1.51 -3.62 -15.87
CA GLN A 52 -1.76 -5.02 -16.23
C GLN A 52 -1.64 -5.96 -15.03
N VAL A 53 -0.72 -5.65 -14.12
CA VAL A 53 -0.40 -6.46 -12.94
C VAL A 53 -0.33 -5.58 -11.70
N ASP A 54 -0.55 -6.19 -10.53
CA ASP A 54 -0.33 -5.58 -9.22
C ASP A 54 0.29 -6.61 -8.28
N CYS A 55 1.31 -6.21 -7.52
CA CYS A 55 1.94 -7.09 -6.54
C CYS A 55 0.99 -7.44 -5.39
N ASP A 56 0.32 -6.43 -4.85
CA ASP A 56 -0.63 -6.52 -3.74
C ASP A 56 -1.97 -7.16 -4.13
N ALA A 57 -2.27 -7.29 -5.43
CA ALA A 57 -3.39 -8.05 -5.95
C ALA A 57 -2.99 -9.38 -6.61
N SER A 58 -1.73 -9.82 -6.50
CA SER A 58 -1.30 -11.12 -7.04
C SER A 58 -1.93 -12.28 -6.25
N LEU A 59 -2.05 -13.48 -6.86
CA LEU A 59 -2.63 -14.64 -6.16
C LEU A 59 -1.90 -14.94 -4.85
N LEU A 60 -0.56 -14.92 -4.86
CA LEU A 60 0.25 -15.13 -3.67
C LEU A 60 -0.05 -14.08 -2.58
N ALA A 61 -0.19 -12.80 -2.94
CA ALA A 61 -0.50 -11.75 -1.97
C ALA A 61 -1.92 -11.90 -1.43
N THR A 62 -2.88 -12.26 -2.27
CA THR A 62 -4.27 -12.47 -1.85
C THR A 62 -4.42 -13.69 -0.95
N VAL A 63 -3.74 -14.80 -1.26
CA VAL A 63 -3.71 -16.00 -0.38
C VAL A 63 -3.05 -15.67 0.96
N LEU A 64 -1.91 -14.98 0.94
CA LEU A 64 -1.25 -14.47 2.15
C LEU A 64 -2.21 -13.67 3.05
N LEU A 65 -2.90 -12.69 2.48
CA LEU A 65 -3.84 -11.85 3.23
C LEU A 65 -5.06 -12.65 3.71
N TYR A 66 -5.53 -13.61 2.91
CA TYR A 66 -6.66 -14.48 3.27
C TYR A 66 -6.34 -15.34 4.51
N GLU A 67 -5.17 -15.99 4.53
CA GLU A 67 -4.75 -16.81 5.69
C GLU A 67 -4.53 -15.98 6.95
N LEU A 68 -4.03 -14.75 6.80
CA LEU A 68 -3.69 -13.90 7.95
C LEU A 68 -4.87 -13.15 8.57
N TRP A 69 -5.92 -12.82 7.80
CA TRP A 69 -6.99 -11.94 8.28
C TRP A 69 -8.26 -12.67 8.74
N ASP A 70 -8.46 -13.95 8.41
CA ASP A 70 -9.62 -14.76 8.84
C ASP A 70 -10.96 -14.01 8.66
N PHE A 71 -11.20 -13.52 7.44
CA PHE A 71 -12.52 -13.04 7.02
C PHE A 71 -13.29 -14.19 6.37
N ASP A 72 -14.58 -14.27 6.64
CA ASP A 72 -15.47 -15.20 5.94
C ASP A 72 -15.66 -14.73 4.49
N GLY A 73 -15.09 -15.48 3.54
CA GLY A 73 -15.09 -15.12 2.13
C GLY A 73 -14.37 -16.11 1.25
N ASN A 74 -14.33 -15.83 -0.06
CA ASN A 74 -13.66 -16.65 -1.06
C ASN A 74 -12.67 -15.81 -1.89
N ILE A 75 -11.56 -16.42 -2.30
CA ILE A 75 -10.63 -15.79 -3.23
C ILE A 75 -11.19 -15.92 -4.65
N GLU A 76 -11.35 -14.78 -5.32
CA GLU A 76 -11.81 -14.71 -6.71
C GLU A 76 -10.90 -13.83 -7.57
N CYS A 77 -10.97 -14.00 -8.90
CA CYS A 77 -10.31 -13.10 -9.83
C CYS A 77 -11.14 -11.81 -9.97
N GLN A 78 -10.48 -10.66 -9.94
CA GLN A 78 -11.14 -9.38 -10.17
C GLN A 78 -11.74 -9.32 -11.58
N VAL A 79 -12.92 -8.71 -11.69
CA VAL A 79 -13.60 -8.49 -12.98
C VAL A 79 -12.65 -7.80 -13.97
N ASP A 80 -12.64 -8.27 -15.22
CA ASP A 80 -11.78 -7.82 -16.32
C ASP A 80 -10.27 -8.02 -16.11
N SER A 81 -9.85 -8.82 -15.11
CA SER A 81 -8.44 -9.16 -14.87
C SER A 81 -8.14 -10.64 -15.08
N LYS A 82 -6.87 -10.94 -15.37
CA LYS A 82 -6.31 -12.30 -15.37
C LYS A 82 -5.25 -12.52 -14.29
N TYR A 83 -4.85 -11.45 -13.61
CA TYR A 83 -3.66 -11.44 -12.73
C TYR A 83 -3.92 -10.74 -11.40
N LYS A 84 -5.16 -10.28 -11.18
CA LYS A 84 -5.54 -9.56 -9.97
C LYS A 84 -6.66 -10.32 -9.27
N TYR A 85 -6.49 -10.56 -7.99
CA TYR A 85 -7.39 -11.33 -7.15
C TYR A 85 -7.93 -10.44 -6.03
N GLU A 86 -9.04 -10.87 -5.44
CA GLU A 86 -9.68 -10.22 -4.30
C GLU A 86 -10.33 -11.28 -3.40
N ILE A 87 -10.57 -10.93 -2.14
CA ILE A 87 -11.35 -11.75 -1.21
C ILE A 87 -12.78 -11.22 -1.23
N VAL A 88 -13.73 -12.05 -1.65
CA VAL A 88 -15.15 -11.73 -1.75
C VAL A 88 -15.84 -12.18 -0.46
N THR A 89 -16.40 -11.23 0.28
CA THR A 89 -17.21 -11.50 1.48
C THR A 89 -18.68 -11.18 1.19
N GLU A 90 -19.59 -11.49 2.13
CA GLU A 90 -21.00 -11.15 1.99
C GLU A 90 -21.26 -9.63 1.94
N GLU A 91 -20.45 -8.83 2.64
CA GLU A 91 -20.70 -7.38 2.79
C GLU A 91 -19.90 -6.52 1.79
N PHE A 92 -18.68 -6.93 1.48
CA PHE A 92 -17.75 -6.20 0.61
C PHE A 92 -16.65 -7.10 0.06
N ASN A 93 -15.87 -6.59 -0.89
CA ASN A 93 -14.63 -7.25 -1.29
C ASN A 93 -13.44 -6.60 -0.59
N LEU A 94 -12.42 -7.40 -0.31
CA LEU A 94 -11.11 -6.94 0.15
C LEU A 94 -10.10 -7.08 -0.98
N ARG A 95 -9.37 -6.00 -1.24
CA ARG A 95 -8.26 -5.98 -2.19
C ARG A 95 -6.98 -5.66 -1.44
N GLY A 96 -5.88 -6.33 -1.78
CA GLY A 96 -4.60 -5.93 -1.24
C GLY A 96 -4.20 -4.57 -1.79
N ASP A 97 -3.51 -3.80 -0.95
CA ASP A 97 -2.97 -2.49 -1.29
C ASP A 97 -1.65 -2.23 -0.57
N SER A 98 -0.78 -1.47 -1.22
CA SER A 98 0.45 -0.97 -0.61
C SER A 98 0.15 0.19 0.33
N MET A 99 0.46 0.05 1.62
CA MET A 99 0.17 1.05 2.66
C MET A 99 0.91 2.36 2.45
N THR A 100 2.19 2.29 2.06
CA THR A 100 3.01 3.46 1.72
C THR A 100 3.49 3.36 0.28
N SER A 101 3.24 4.40 -0.51
CA SER A 101 3.60 4.47 -1.92
C SER A 101 5.04 4.95 -2.12
N LEU A 102 5.83 4.17 -2.85
CA LEU A 102 7.19 4.54 -3.24
C LEU A 102 7.22 5.69 -4.27
N TYR A 103 6.27 5.73 -5.20
CA TYR A 103 6.35 6.62 -6.36
C TYR A 103 6.36 8.11 -5.96
N THR A 104 5.50 8.50 -5.02
CA THR A 104 5.40 9.88 -4.55
C THR A 104 6.70 10.33 -3.87
N THR A 105 7.21 9.54 -2.93
CA THR A 105 8.45 9.85 -2.22
C THR A 105 9.65 9.84 -3.16
N PHE A 106 9.75 8.88 -4.06
CA PHE A 106 10.88 8.80 -4.98
C PHE A 106 10.91 9.97 -5.97
N LYS A 107 9.76 10.39 -6.49
CA LYS A 107 9.65 11.62 -7.28
C LYS A 107 10.20 12.82 -6.48
N LYS A 108 9.78 12.97 -5.22
CA LYS A 108 10.23 14.09 -4.38
C LYS A 108 11.72 14.01 -4.04
N TYR A 109 12.24 12.81 -3.82
CA TYR A 109 13.66 12.53 -3.64
C TYR A 109 14.48 13.00 -4.84
N VAL A 110 14.07 12.65 -6.06
CA VAL A 110 14.77 13.11 -7.29
C VAL A 110 14.68 14.63 -7.43
N GLN A 111 13.53 15.24 -7.14
CA GLN A 111 13.38 16.70 -7.15
C GLN A 111 14.33 17.43 -6.20
N LEU A 112 14.60 16.85 -5.03
CA LEU A 112 15.45 17.48 -4.01
C LEU A 112 16.93 17.15 -4.21
N LYS A 113 17.26 15.93 -4.63
CA LYS A 113 18.65 15.46 -4.73
C LYS A 113 19.29 15.77 -6.08
N HIS A 114 18.50 15.77 -7.16
CA HIS A 114 18.94 15.92 -8.54
C HIS A 114 18.16 17.03 -9.26
N PRO A 115 18.16 18.28 -8.73
CA PRO A 115 17.43 19.38 -9.36
C PRO A 115 18.01 19.79 -10.72
N ASP A 116 19.28 19.47 -10.98
CA ASP A 116 20.03 19.78 -12.20
C ASP A 116 19.53 19.06 -13.44
N ILE A 117 18.94 17.87 -13.27
CA ILE A 117 18.33 17.09 -14.36
C ILE A 117 16.84 17.42 -14.57
N LEU A 118 16.32 18.45 -13.89
CA LEU A 118 14.92 18.87 -13.91
C LEU A 118 14.77 20.32 -14.37
N VAL A 119 13.57 20.68 -14.85
CA VAL A 119 13.20 22.06 -15.16
C VAL A 119 12.10 22.49 -14.20
N ASN A 120 12.38 23.44 -13.31
CA ASN A 120 11.44 23.92 -12.29
C ASN A 120 10.80 22.78 -11.48
N ASN A 121 11.58 21.79 -11.05
CA ASN A 121 11.12 20.56 -10.37
C ASN A 121 10.21 19.64 -11.19
N HIS A 122 10.13 19.82 -12.50
CA HIS A 122 9.35 18.99 -13.41
C HIS A 122 10.25 18.25 -14.41
N VAL A 123 9.71 17.16 -14.96
CA VAL A 123 10.35 16.44 -16.07
C VAL A 123 10.61 17.42 -17.23
N PRO A 124 11.82 17.48 -17.80
CA PRO A 124 12.09 18.32 -18.96
C PRO A 124 11.14 18.01 -20.12
N ASN A 125 10.63 19.04 -20.79
CA ASN A 125 9.64 18.93 -21.88
C ASN A 125 8.32 18.23 -21.50
N HIS A 126 7.92 18.25 -20.21
CA HIS A 126 6.72 17.56 -19.71
C HIS A 126 5.45 17.80 -20.55
N GLU A 127 5.18 19.04 -20.95
CA GLU A 127 4.00 19.40 -21.75
C GLU A 127 3.99 18.78 -23.15
N LYS A 128 5.18 18.53 -23.73
CA LYS A 128 5.34 17.93 -25.06
C LYS A 128 5.30 16.39 -25.02
N MET A 129 5.42 15.79 -23.84
CA MET A 129 5.33 14.34 -23.69
C MET A 129 3.86 13.90 -23.70
N GLY A 130 3.55 12.83 -24.45
CA GLY A 130 2.25 12.15 -24.34
C GLY A 130 2.12 11.36 -23.02
N GLY A 131 0.91 10.90 -22.73
CA GLY A 131 0.61 10.02 -21.59
C GLY A 131 0.27 10.75 -20.28
N THR A 132 -0.04 9.96 -19.26
CA THR A 132 -0.31 10.42 -17.90
C THR A 132 0.94 10.98 -17.23
N ASN A 133 0.77 11.80 -16.19
CA ASN A 133 1.91 12.32 -15.44
C ASN A 133 2.80 11.20 -14.88
N THR A 134 2.20 10.09 -14.44
CA THR A 134 2.95 8.92 -13.94
C THR A 134 3.83 8.30 -15.02
N GLU A 135 3.30 8.09 -16.23
CA GLU A 135 4.07 7.53 -17.34
C GLU A 135 5.23 8.43 -17.74
N LYS A 136 5.04 9.76 -17.73
CA LYS A 136 6.10 10.74 -18.01
C LYS A 136 7.25 10.63 -17.01
N TRP A 137 6.96 10.55 -15.71
CA TRP A 137 7.98 10.39 -14.67
C TRP A 137 8.68 9.03 -14.76
N ILE A 138 7.95 7.94 -15.00
CA ILE A 138 8.56 6.61 -15.18
C ILE A 138 9.48 6.59 -16.40
N LYS A 139 9.09 7.23 -17.51
CA LYS A 139 9.96 7.40 -18.68
C LYS A 139 11.20 8.22 -18.33
N PHE A 140 11.03 9.35 -17.65
CA PHE A 140 12.16 10.18 -17.21
C PHE A 140 13.16 9.40 -16.34
N PHE A 141 12.69 8.62 -15.37
CA PHE A 141 13.56 7.80 -14.52
C PHE A 141 14.32 6.73 -15.30
N LYS A 142 13.71 6.16 -16.35
CA LYS A 142 14.40 5.21 -17.25
C LYS A 142 15.46 5.89 -18.08
N ASP A 143 15.12 7.00 -18.72
CA ASP A 143 16.03 7.72 -19.61
C ASP A 143 17.22 8.33 -18.86
N ASN A 144 17.05 8.62 -17.56
CA ASN A 144 18.07 9.24 -16.71
C ASN A 144 18.60 8.30 -15.61
N LYS A 145 18.40 6.99 -15.75
CA LYS A 145 18.72 6.01 -14.69
C LYS A 145 20.15 6.15 -14.17
N ASP A 146 21.11 6.32 -15.09
CA ASP A 146 22.53 6.36 -14.77
C ASP A 146 22.97 7.69 -14.12
N TYR A 147 22.13 8.73 -14.21
CA TYR A 147 22.37 10.03 -13.58
C TYR A 147 21.71 10.15 -12.20
N ILE A 148 20.74 9.26 -11.89
CA ILE A 148 20.02 9.31 -10.61
C ILE A 148 20.77 8.48 -9.55
N SER A 149 21.50 9.16 -8.66
CA SER A 149 22.08 8.52 -7.48
C SER A 149 21.01 8.20 -6.42
N VAL A 150 20.77 6.90 -6.19
CA VAL A 150 19.85 6.37 -5.17
C VAL A 150 20.65 5.97 -3.91
N SER A 151 20.29 6.50 -2.74
CA SER A 151 20.89 6.11 -1.45
C SER A 151 20.54 4.67 -1.07
N GLU A 152 21.33 4.05 -0.20
CA GLU A 152 21.05 2.68 0.27
C GLU A 152 19.69 2.58 0.96
N ASP A 153 19.34 3.51 1.86
CA ASP A 153 18.01 3.50 2.51
C ASP A 153 16.85 3.61 1.51
N MET A 154 17.04 4.30 0.38
CA MET A 154 16.02 4.38 -0.67
C MET A 154 15.95 3.09 -1.48
N LYS A 155 17.10 2.43 -1.74
CA LYS A 155 17.12 1.11 -2.37
C LYS A 155 16.46 0.06 -1.48
N GLU A 156 16.70 0.12 -0.18
CA GLU A 156 16.03 -0.72 0.81
C GLU A 156 14.51 -0.49 0.76
N PHE A 157 14.05 0.77 0.73
CA PHE A 157 12.61 1.03 0.57
C PHE A 157 12.07 0.50 -0.76
N MET A 158 12.84 0.59 -1.86
CA MET A 158 12.43 0.02 -3.16
C MET A 158 12.28 -1.50 -3.14
N LEU A 159 13.11 -2.20 -2.36
CA LEU A 159 12.98 -3.64 -2.12
C LEU A 159 11.72 -3.91 -1.29
N LEU A 160 11.60 -3.24 -0.13
CA LEU A 160 10.52 -3.44 0.84
C LEU A 160 9.14 -3.00 0.33
N TYR A 161 9.07 -2.09 -0.63
CA TYR A 161 7.82 -1.49 -1.13
C TYR A 161 6.75 -2.53 -1.55
N ASN A 162 7.15 -3.65 -2.16
CA ASN A 162 6.23 -4.74 -2.54
C ASN A 162 6.51 -6.01 -1.74
N THR A 163 6.87 -5.89 -0.47
CA THR A 163 6.94 -7.01 0.46
C THR A 163 5.68 -7.07 1.33
N VAL A 164 5.49 -8.21 2.01
CA VAL A 164 4.34 -8.47 2.88
C VAL A 164 4.10 -7.35 3.91
N GLY A 165 5.17 -6.80 4.49
CA GLY A 165 5.07 -5.80 5.54
C GLY A 165 4.46 -4.46 5.10
N ASN A 166 4.42 -4.17 3.80
CA ASN A 166 3.79 -2.96 3.25
C ASN A 166 2.40 -3.22 2.64
N MET A 167 1.82 -4.42 2.78
CA MET A 167 0.52 -4.77 2.20
C MET A 167 -0.60 -4.80 3.24
N LEU A 168 -1.78 -4.29 2.88
CA LEU A 168 -2.98 -4.30 3.72
C LEU A 168 -4.21 -4.65 2.88
N PRO A 169 -5.12 -5.53 3.35
CA PRO A 169 -6.40 -5.71 2.70
C PRO A 169 -7.30 -4.52 3.03
N VAL A 170 -7.90 -3.92 1.99
CA VAL A 170 -8.77 -2.76 2.12
C VAL A 170 -10.11 -2.99 1.41
N PRO A 171 -11.19 -2.35 1.87
CA PRO A 171 -12.52 -2.65 1.38
C PRO A 171 -12.88 -1.93 0.07
N ILE A 172 -13.73 -2.57 -0.72
CA ILE A 172 -14.42 -2.00 -1.88
C ILE A 172 -15.82 -2.59 -2.00
N ILE A 173 -16.79 -1.77 -2.43
CA ILE A 173 -18.12 -2.26 -2.78
C ILE A 173 -18.03 -2.98 -4.14
N PRO A 174 -18.47 -4.24 -4.26
CA PRO A 174 -18.46 -4.99 -5.51
C PRO A 174 -19.13 -4.22 -6.65
N GLY A 175 -18.47 -4.15 -7.80
CA GLY A 175 -18.99 -3.45 -9.00
C GLY A 175 -19.00 -1.92 -8.94
N VAL A 176 -18.75 -1.30 -7.78
CA VAL A 176 -18.77 0.17 -7.61
C VAL A 176 -17.34 0.70 -7.51
N LYS A 177 -16.70 0.95 -8.66
CA LYS A 177 -15.28 1.39 -8.73
C LYS A 177 -14.96 2.61 -7.87
N CYS A 178 -15.89 3.57 -7.77
CA CYS A 178 -15.71 4.78 -6.97
C CYS A 178 -15.77 4.55 -5.45
N SER A 179 -16.15 3.36 -4.97
CA SER A 179 -16.12 3.01 -3.55
C SER A 179 -14.74 2.58 -3.06
N SER A 180 -13.77 2.44 -3.97
CA SER A 180 -12.41 2.00 -3.66
C SER A 180 -11.79 2.89 -2.59
N PHE A 181 -11.42 2.27 -1.46
CA PHE A 181 -10.63 2.90 -0.41
C PHE A 181 -9.33 3.45 -1.01
N ASN A 182 -8.60 2.64 -1.78
CA ASN A 182 -7.30 2.98 -2.37
C ASN A 182 -7.40 4.17 -3.31
N SER A 183 -8.41 4.18 -4.18
CA SER A 183 -8.56 5.25 -5.17
C SER A 183 -9.01 6.57 -4.56
N SER A 184 -9.60 6.53 -3.36
CA SER A 184 -10.08 7.73 -2.65
C SER A 184 -9.08 8.24 -1.61
N ARG A 185 -8.22 7.36 -1.08
CA ARG A 185 -7.25 7.66 -0.03
C ARG A 185 -6.28 8.76 -0.46
N SER A 186 -5.92 9.61 0.50
CA SER A 186 -4.80 10.56 0.41
C SER A 186 -4.75 11.37 -0.89
N ASN A 187 -5.90 11.96 -1.23
CA ASN A 187 -6.09 12.77 -2.44
C ASN A 187 -5.84 12.01 -3.73
N CYS A 188 -6.54 10.88 -3.88
CA CYS A 188 -6.39 9.95 -5.00
C CYS A 188 -4.94 9.48 -5.17
N GLY A 189 -4.31 9.11 -4.04
CA GLY A 189 -2.95 8.59 -3.97
C GLY A 189 -1.83 9.62 -4.09
N LYS A 190 -2.12 10.92 -3.99
CA LYS A 190 -1.08 11.97 -4.03
C LYS A 190 -0.15 11.96 -2.82
N PHE A 191 -0.60 11.44 -1.69
CA PHE A 191 0.19 11.31 -0.46
C PHE A 191 -0.18 10.04 0.33
N ASP A 192 -0.15 8.89 -0.35
CA ASP A 192 -0.36 7.58 0.26
C ASP A 192 0.79 7.19 1.19
N TYR A 193 0.63 7.57 2.45
CA TYR A 193 1.53 7.23 3.54
C TYR A 193 0.75 6.54 4.66
N ALA A 194 1.32 5.46 5.18
CA ALA A 194 0.68 4.62 6.18
C ALA A 194 0.28 5.39 7.45
N ASP A 195 1.12 6.30 7.92
CA ASP A 195 0.85 7.05 9.15
C ASP A 195 -0.35 7.98 9.04
N LEU A 196 -0.53 8.71 7.94
CA LEU A 196 -1.73 9.55 7.73
C LEU A 196 -3.01 8.72 7.68
N MET A 197 -2.94 7.54 7.03
CA MET A 197 -4.05 6.59 7.01
C MET A 197 -4.38 6.12 8.44
N LEU A 198 -3.37 5.70 9.20
CA LEU A 198 -3.53 5.22 10.57
C LEU A 198 -4.00 6.32 11.53
N VAL A 199 -3.52 7.56 11.39
CA VAL A 199 -3.99 8.70 12.18
C VAL A 199 -5.48 8.94 11.96
N ALA A 200 -5.95 8.91 10.71
CA ALA A 200 -7.36 9.11 10.43
C ALA A 200 -8.24 7.97 11.00
N ILE A 201 -7.80 6.71 10.88
CA ILE A 201 -8.51 5.56 11.43
C ILE A 201 -8.49 5.58 12.97
N PHE A 202 -7.36 5.86 13.59
CA PHE A 202 -7.20 6.00 15.04
C PHE A 202 -8.16 7.07 15.60
N ASN A 203 -8.15 8.27 15.01
CA ASN A 203 -9.04 9.35 15.44
C ASN A 203 -10.51 8.96 15.29
N TRP A 204 -10.86 8.20 14.25
CA TRP A 204 -12.22 7.69 14.08
C TRP A 204 -12.61 6.76 15.23
N TYR A 205 -11.76 5.80 15.65
CA TYR A 205 -12.04 4.96 16.82
C TYR A 205 -12.13 5.76 18.13
N VAL A 206 -11.23 6.73 18.34
CA VAL A 206 -11.25 7.57 19.55
C VAL A 206 -12.55 8.37 19.67
N LYS A 207 -13.08 8.87 18.56
CA LYS A 207 -14.34 9.62 18.52
C LYS A 207 -15.57 8.72 18.58
N ASN A 208 -15.43 7.46 18.14
CA ASN A 208 -16.51 6.52 17.94
C ASN A 208 -16.28 5.23 18.72
N ASP A 209 -16.44 5.29 20.04
CA ASP A 209 -16.51 4.09 20.86
C ASP A 209 -17.68 3.21 20.40
N LEU A 210 -17.34 2.09 19.77
CA LEU A 210 -18.30 1.17 19.15
C LEU A 210 -19.19 0.45 20.18
N ASN A 211 -18.85 0.52 21.47
CA ASN A 211 -19.72 0.02 22.53
C ASN A 211 -20.89 0.96 22.83
N THR A 212 -20.78 2.24 22.45
CA THR A 212 -21.74 3.29 22.83
C THR A 212 -22.39 3.98 21.65
N ARG A 213 -21.81 3.91 20.45
CA ARG A 213 -22.34 4.56 19.25
C ARG A 213 -22.76 3.55 18.18
N SER A 214 -23.94 3.76 17.62
CA SER A 214 -24.42 3.02 16.46
C SER A 214 -23.69 3.45 15.18
N PHE A 215 -23.67 2.56 14.19
CA PHE A 215 -23.05 2.76 12.88
C PHE A 215 -23.50 4.06 12.17
N ASP A 216 -24.75 4.47 12.35
CA ASP A 216 -25.35 5.64 11.69
C ASP A 216 -25.04 6.97 12.41
N HIS A 217 -24.40 6.93 13.58
CA HIS A 217 -24.18 8.11 14.43
C HIS A 217 -22.69 8.33 14.76
N THR A 218 -21.82 8.00 13.81
CA THR A 218 -20.37 8.19 13.93
C THR A 218 -19.94 9.59 13.49
N ASP A 219 -18.89 10.13 14.13
CA ASP A 219 -18.12 11.26 13.63
C ASP A 219 -17.11 10.79 12.57
N ASP A 220 -17.45 11.01 11.31
CA ASP A 220 -16.64 10.60 10.16
C ASP A 220 -15.70 11.71 9.66
N SER A 221 -15.44 12.76 10.45
CA SER A 221 -14.64 13.91 10.02
C SER A 221 -13.22 13.54 9.56
N ASP A 222 -12.53 12.64 10.25
CA ASP A 222 -11.20 12.18 9.84
C ASP A 222 -11.23 11.27 8.61
N LEU A 223 -12.24 10.39 8.49
CA LEU A 223 -12.43 9.59 7.29
C LEU A 223 -12.78 10.47 6.07
N LYS A 224 -13.52 11.56 6.25
CA LYS A 224 -13.77 12.55 5.19
C LYS A 224 -12.50 13.22 4.70
N LYS A 225 -11.54 13.49 5.58
CA LYS A 225 -10.21 14.01 5.19
C LYS A 225 -9.42 12.95 4.42
N LEU A 226 -9.37 11.72 4.94
CA LEU A 226 -8.64 10.60 4.33
C LEU A 226 -9.17 10.24 2.94
N LEU A 227 -10.49 10.15 2.80
CA LEU A 227 -11.20 9.62 1.63
C LEU A 227 -11.88 10.71 0.79
N GLN A 228 -11.45 11.96 0.94
CA GLN A 228 -11.95 13.12 0.19
C GLN A 228 -13.47 13.30 0.18
N SER A 229 -14.13 13.03 1.31
CA SER A 229 -15.59 13.07 1.41
C SER A 229 -16.33 12.15 0.43
N ASN A 230 -15.64 11.15 -0.15
CA ASN A 230 -16.28 10.16 -0.99
C ASN A 230 -17.21 9.28 -0.16
N LYS A 231 -18.52 9.51 -0.29
CA LYS A 231 -19.55 8.84 0.51
C LYS A 231 -19.49 7.31 0.42
N TYR A 232 -19.16 6.75 -0.74
CA TYR A 232 -19.11 5.29 -0.92
C TYR A 232 -17.88 4.69 -0.26
N ALA A 233 -16.71 5.34 -0.43
CA ALA A 233 -15.48 4.91 0.22
C ALA A 233 -15.58 5.04 1.75
N ILE A 234 -16.18 6.12 2.26
CA ILE A 234 -16.41 6.29 3.70
C ILE A 234 -17.35 5.23 4.23
N TYR A 235 -18.48 5.00 3.56
CA TYR A 235 -19.44 3.97 3.97
C TYR A 235 -18.80 2.59 4.08
N ILE A 236 -18.04 2.18 3.04
CA ILE A 236 -17.44 0.85 3.04
C ILE A 236 -16.24 0.74 3.98
N CYS A 237 -15.47 1.82 4.15
CA CYS A 237 -14.42 1.90 5.16
C CYS A 237 -15.01 1.73 6.56
N LYS A 238 -16.11 2.40 6.89
CA LYS A 238 -16.78 2.21 8.19
C LYS A 238 -17.23 0.78 8.39
N LYS A 239 -17.86 0.17 7.37
CA LYS A 239 -18.27 -1.24 7.42
C LYS A 239 -17.09 -2.14 7.76
N TRP A 240 -15.97 -1.96 7.07
CA TRP A 240 -14.73 -2.66 7.37
C TRP A 240 -14.19 -2.39 8.78
N LEU A 241 -14.18 -1.13 9.25
CA LEU A 241 -13.66 -0.78 10.58
C LEU A 241 -14.50 -1.37 11.72
N VAL A 242 -15.83 -1.52 11.57
CA VAL A 242 -16.66 -2.13 12.62
C VAL A 242 -16.49 -3.65 12.75
N HIS A 243 -15.83 -4.31 11.78
CA HIS A 243 -15.42 -5.72 11.95
C HIS A 243 -14.32 -5.89 13.00
N PHE A 244 -13.64 -4.80 13.36
CA PHE A 244 -12.67 -4.79 14.45
C PHE A 244 -13.30 -4.17 15.69
N LYS A 245 -13.12 -4.82 16.84
CA LYS A 245 -13.80 -4.45 18.09
C LYS A 245 -13.47 -3.03 18.55
N ASN A 246 -12.22 -2.63 18.38
CA ASN A 246 -11.67 -1.33 18.77
C ASN A 246 -10.34 -1.12 18.05
N TRP A 247 -9.68 0.01 18.34
CA TRP A 247 -8.37 0.35 17.77
C TRP A 247 -7.29 -0.72 18.02
N ASP A 248 -7.17 -1.22 19.25
CA ASP A 248 -6.13 -2.20 19.58
C ASP A 248 -6.36 -3.51 18.82
N ASN A 249 -7.61 -3.95 18.68
CA ASN A 249 -7.97 -5.10 17.87
C ASN A 249 -7.72 -4.87 16.37
N PHE A 250 -7.95 -3.64 15.87
CA PHE A 250 -7.56 -3.27 14.51
C PHE A 250 -6.04 -3.37 14.33
N VAL A 251 -5.25 -2.84 15.26
CA VAL A 251 -3.78 -2.93 15.21
C VAL A 251 -3.32 -4.38 15.23
N GLU A 252 -3.85 -5.18 16.15
CA GLU A 252 -3.48 -6.58 16.34
C GLU A 252 -3.81 -7.44 15.11
N ARG A 253 -5.06 -7.41 14.65
CA ARG A 253 -5.51 -8.22 13.50
C ARG A 253 -4.87 -7.80 12.18
N ASN A 254 -4.31 -6.59 12.11
CA ASN A 254 -3.61 -6.11 10.92
C ASN A 254 -2.07 -6.14 11.04
N TYR A 255 -1.54 -6.67 12.14
CA TYR A 255 -0.10 -6.76 12.44
C TYR A 255 0.60 -5.39 12.41
N LEU A 256 -0.05 -4.34 12.90
CA LEU A 256 0.40 -2.96 12.77
C LEU A 256 1.28 -2.47 13.92
N GLN A 257 1.68 -3.32 14.86
CA GLN A 257 2.40 -2.93 16.09
C GLN A 257 3.65 -2.10 15.80
N ALA A 258 4.40 -2.41 14.73
CA ALA A 258 5.57 -1.65 14.30
C ALA A 258 5.27 -0.18 13.94
N PHE A 259 4.03 0.13 13.57
CA PHE A 259 3.57 1.46 13.18
C PHE A 259 3.00 2.26 14.37
N ILE A 260 3.02 1.71 15.59
CA ILE A 260 2.36 2.27 16.77
C ILE A 260 3.40 2.71 17.82
N LYS A 261 3.15 3.85 18.46
CA LYS A 261 3.92 4.35 19.60
C LYS A 261 3.53 3.60 20.89
N GLY A 262 4.36 3.70 21.92
CA GLY A 262 4.08 3.08 23.22
C GLY A 262 2.80 3.54 23.93
N ASP A 263 2.14 4.61 23.44
CA ASP A 263 0.86 5.12 23.94
C ASP A 263 -0.33 4.81 23.02
N SER A 264 -0.20 3.77 22.19
CA SER A 264 -1.17 3.31 21.19
C SER A 264 -1.41 4.26 20.02
N ARG A 265 -0.81 5.45 19.96
CA ARG A 265 -0.99 6.37 18.83
C ARG A 265 -0.14 5.94 17.62
N PRO A 266 -0.59 6.19 16.38
CA PRO A 266 0.23 5.99 15.19
C PRO A 266 1.57 6.74 15.27
N MET A 267 2.64 6.08 14.82
CA MET A 267 3.95 6.68 14.64
C MET A 267 3.99 7.45 13.32
N MET A 268 4.45 8.69 13.38
CA MET A 268 4.64 9.51 12.18
C MET A 268 5.93 9.09 11.47
N LEU A 269 5.90 9.07 10.14
CA LEU A 269 7.05 8.70 9.32
C LEU A 269 8.13 9.78 9.35
N TRP A 270 7.79 11.04 9.60
CA TRP A 270 8.75 12.11 9.93
C TRP A 270 8.09 13.17 10.83
N SER A 271 8.91 14.00 11.49
CA SER A 271 8.49 14.81 12.63
C SER A 271 7.36 15.81 12.35
N ASN A 272 7.27 16.35 11.13
CA ASN A 272 6.26 17.35 10.75
C ASN A 272 5.22 16.81 9.74
N HIS A 273 5.08 15.50 9.62
CA HIS A 273 4.13 14.93 8.68
C HIS A 273 2.69 15.19 9.14
N SER A 274 1.83 15.69 8.24
CA SER A 274 0.38 15.83 8.50
C SER A 274 -0.39 15.94 7.19
N PHE A 275 -1.73 15.99 7.24
CA PHE A 275 -2.54 16.28 6.05
C PHE A 275 -2.26 17.66 5.44
N GLU A 276 -1.81 18.63 6.25
CA GLU A 276 -1.38 19.97 5.84
C GLU A 276 0.06 20.02 5.33
N ASN A 277 0.89 19.06 5.76
CA ASN A 277 2.27 18.87 5.29
C ASN A 277 2.50 17.43 4.80
N PRO A 278 1.82 16.99 3.73
CA PRO A 278 1.67 15.56 3.44
C PRO A 278 2.80 14.96 2.60
N ILE A 279 3.79 15.75 2.20
CA ILE A 279 4.91 15.31 1.35
C ILE A 279 6.19 15.91 1.93
N PRO A 280 7.30 15.15 2.02
CA PRO A 280 8.55 15.68 2.56
C PRO A 280 9.05 16.87 1.72
N LYS A 281 9.60 17.88 2.37
CA LYS A 281 10.07 19.14 1.80
C LYS A 281 11.58 19.25 1.76
N SER A 282 12.31 18.42 2.50
CA SER A 282 13.78 18.41 2.56
C SER A 282 14.37 16.99 2.46
N LEU A 283 15.67 16.89 2.24
CA LEU A 283 16.37 15.60 2.25
C LEU A 283 16.45 15.00 3.65
N GLU A 284 16.42 15.84 4.69
CA GLU A 284 16.36 15.43 6.10
C GLU A 284 15.04 14.74 6.41
N GLU A 285 13.92 15.30 5.97
CA GLU A 285 12.60 14.65 6.11
C GLU A 285 12.54 13.34 5.33
N ILE A 286 13.16 13.26 4.15
CA ILE A 286 13.26 12.00 3.40
C ILE A 286 14.12 10.96 4.15
N LYS A 287 15.25 11.36 4.73
CA LYS A 287 16.09 10.45 5.53
C LYS A 287 15.33 9.91 6.74
N GLU A 288 14.59 10.77 7.45
CA GLU A 288 13.74 10.36 8.56
C GLU A 288 12.63 9.40 8.11
N PHE A 289 11.95 9.73 7.01
CA PHE A 289 10.95 8.87 6.36
C PHE A 289 11.52 7.49 6.03
N LEU A 290 12.66 7.42 5.33
CA LEU A 290 13.26 6.15 4.89
C LEU A 290 13.65 5.27 6.07
N ARG A 291 14.31 5.86 7.07
CA ARG A 291 14.68 5.16 8.30
C ARG A 291 13.47 4.55 9.00
N ASN A 292 12.38 5.31 9.12
CA ASN A 292 11.20 4.87 9.83
C ASN A 292 10.40 3.85 9.00
N VAL A 293 10.15 4.13 7.72
CA VAL A 293 9.31 3.27 6.86
C VAL A 293 9.96 1.90 6.62
N ASN A 294 11.28 1.85 6.41
CA ASN A 294 11.99 0.58 6.19
C ASN A 294 11.86 -0.31 7.42
N LYS A 295 12.21 0.24 8.59
CA LYS A 295 12.09 -0.45 9.87
C LYS A 295 10.66 -0.96 10.13
N MET A 296 9.65 -0.11 9.92
CA MET A 296 8.25 -0.47 10.15
C MET A 296 7.78 -1.61 9.23
N ILE A 297 8.12 -1.53 7.94
CA ILE A 297 7.77 -2.56 6.96
C ILE A 297 8.47 -3.88 7.30
N GLU A 298 9.77 -3.82 7.64
CA GLU A 298 10.54 -5.00 8.01
C GLU A 298 9.96 -5.69 9.27
N GLU A 299 9.78 -4.96 10.36
CA GLU A 299 9.27 -5.50 11.63
C GLU A 299 7.86 -6.08 11.47
N ARG A 300 6.99 -5.39 10.72
CA ARG A 300 5.64 -5.91 10.39
C ARG A 300 5.72 -7.17 9.54
N GLY A 301 6.56 -7.17 8.50
CA GLY A 301 6.73 -8.32 7.62
C GLY A 301 7.21 -9.56 8.38
N MET A 302 8.20 -9.41 9.26
CA MET A 302 8.68 -10.50 10.13
C MET A 302 7.56 -11.05 11.03
N SER A 303 6.75 -10.15 11.61
CA SER A 303 5.63 -10.55 12.48
C SER A 303 4.56 -11.34 11.72
N MET A 304 4.24 -10.91 10.50
CA MET A 304 3.25 -11.58 9.64
C MET A 304 3.72 -12.97 9.18
N ILE A 305 4.97 -13.10 8.73
CA ILE A 305 5.50 -14.39 8.25
C ILE A 305 5.63 -15.41 9.37
N LYS A 306 5.94 -14.97 10.60
CA LYS A 306 6.01 -15.85 11.76
C LYS A 306 4.70 -16.64 11.96
N VAL A 307 3.55 -15.97 11.84
CA VAL A 307 2.23 -16.59 12.02
C VAL A 307 1.91 -17.65 10.97
N ILE A 308 2.44 -17.49 9.76
CA ILE A 308 2.24 -18.42 8.65
C ILE A 308 3.15 -19.64 8.75
N SER A 309 4.31 -19.45 9.38
CA SER A 309 5.33 -20.49 9.51
C SER A 309 5.12 -21.38 10.73
N ASP A 310 4.31 -20.94 11.69
CA ASP A 310 3.94 -21.65 12.92
C ASP A 310 2.74 -22.61 12.67
#